data_AF-A0A960SPH0-F1
#
_entry.id   AF-A0A960SPH0-F1
#
_cell.length_a   1.000
_cell.length_b   1.000
_cell.length_c   1.000
_cell.angle_alpha   90.00
_cell.angle_beta   90.00
_cell.angle_gamma   90.00
#
_symmetry.space_group_name_H-M   'P 1'
#
loop_
_entity.id
_entity.type
_entity.pdbx_description
1 polymer ?
#
loop_
_entity_poly.entity_id
_entity_poly.type
_entity_poly.pdbx_seq_one_letter_code
_entity_poly.pdbx_strand_id
1 'polypeptide(L)'
;DDWAHWQGLSLHGGKVVLHYTVGDMSVLELPGLERRGETTAFSRTFNLGPSTTDQVVQIVFEEGRQAVEWMENEHAPSLILLPPPKVADVPPADAAEGLVHGYRFEDPARFLRDEIAGGIEPEPNGARWTEGGREGGGLGFRDESWLELPDAPVIDFQQQDLTVSAWIKTGEDGVIFSQTMPEGRWVPNGKAFFVRGGKLGFDVGWVGAVGGRKPVADDQWHHVAFTHAHQDGSLRLYLDGALDGEGKLQPKAAVTNHVVRLGFAAANFPARPWFHGAMDEVRIYTRRLGDGEIAGLAGREAVGGMTLAAALVDAPAGARWVTDPAGHVRLFLPASKEARRFKVLVWRGAEESMGGFAALAKAAPPAGDLHALTQGGPPRWPEKLVTHGTLGSANGAYAVDTITPPDDNPWKSWLRFGGVDFFSDNRRAAICTWNGDVWVLSGIDDTLADLRWKRFATGLFDPLGLKIVNDVVHTLGRDQITKLHDLNGDGEADFYECFNNDVLITKNFHEFAFDLQTDPQGNFYFSKAGPVRPGGRGFDKIVPHHGCVLKVDKDGRKLEVYATGLRAPNGIGVGPQGQVTSGDNEGTWTPVCRLNWMKQGTFNGCVDTAHRDPKPTAY
;
A
#
# COMPACT_ATOMS: atom_id res chain seq x y z
N ASP A 1 15.21 -8.18 12.06
CA ASP A 1 16.34 -8.30 11.13
C ASP A 1 16.98 -6.95 10.94
N ASP A 2 18.21 -6.84 11.41
CA ASP A 2 19.00 -5.60 11.53
C ASP A 2 19.94 -5.44 10.32
N TRP A 3 19.48 -5.87 9.14
CA TRP A 3 20.32 -5.98 7.94
C TRP A 3 20.36 -4.69 7.12
N ALA A 4 19.33 -3.84 7.20
CA ALA A 4 19.30 -2.58 6.46
C ALA A 4 18.86 -1.44 7.37
N HIS A 5 19.58 -0.31 7.31
CA HIS A 5 19.33 0.83 8.18
C HIS A 5 19.11 2.09 7.36
N TRP A 6 17.94 2.70 7.52
CA TRP A 6 17.64 4.01 6.98
C TRP A 6 18.47 5.08 7.69
N GLN A 7 19.15 5.94 6.92
CA GLN A 7 20.00 7.01 7.46
C GLN A 7 19.42 8.40 7.20
N GLY A 8 18.54 8.55 6.21
CA GLY A 8 17.92 9.83 5.88
C GLY A 8 17.93 10.13 4.38
N LEU A 9 17.66 11.39 4.04
CA LEU A 9 17.69 11.85 2.65
C LEU A 9 18.37 13.20 2.51
N SER A 10 19.05 13.40 1.39
CA SER A 10 19.55 14.71 0.95
C SER A 10 18.63 15.31 -0.10
N LEU A 11 18.43 16.62 -0.03
CA LEU A 11 17.74 17.42 -1.04
C LEU A 11 18.76 18.24 -1.81
N HIS A 12 18.62 18.24 -3.13
CA HIS A 12 19.44 19.09 -4.00
C HIS A 12 18.58 19.64 -5.15
N GLY A 13 18.04 20.84 -4.96
CA GLY A 13 17.03 21.41 -5.86
C GLY A 13 15.79 20.51 -5.94
N GLY A 14 15.47 20.02 -7.13
CA GLY A 14 14.35 19.10 -7.35
C GLY A 14 14.67 17.61 -7.16
N LYS A 15 15.86 17.25 -6.66
CA LYS A 15 16.33 15.87 -6.51
C LYS A 15 16.34 15.44 -5.04
N VAL A 16 16.04 14.15 -4.82
CA VAL A 16 16.10 13.50 -3.50
C VAL A 16 17.07 12.33 -3.59
N VAL A 17 18.14 12.36 -2.81
CA VAL A 17 19.06 11.23 -2.64
C VAL A 17 18.72 10.52 -1.35
N LEU A 18 18.45 9.22 -1.41
CA LEU A 18 18.15 8.36 -0.28
C LEU A 18 19.45 7.79 0.29
N HIS A 19 19.57 7.77 1.61
CA HIS A 19 20.75 7.28 2.34
C HIS A 19 20.34 6.11 3.22
N TYR A 20 20.98 4.96 3.03
CA TYR A 20 20.79 3.80 3.89
C TYR A 20 22.00 2.88 3.82
N THR A 21 22.07 1.90 4.73
CA THR A 21 23.03 0.81 4.66
C THR A 21 22.32 -0.52 4.42
N VAL A 22 23.06 -1.47 3.84
CA VAL A 22 22.68 -2.87 3.70
C VAL A 22 23.88 -3.71 4.11
N GLY A 23 23.82 -4.33 5.28
CA GLY A 23 24.98 -4.91 5.95
C GLY A 23 26.03 -3.83 6.23
N ASP A 24 27.24 -4.05 5.73
CA ASP A 24 28.37 -3.12 5.81
C ASP A 24 28.42 -2.10 4.65
N MET A 25 27.54 -2.23 3.66
CA MET A 25 27.54 -1.42 2.45
C MET A 25 26.71 -0.15 2.63
N SER A 26 27.32 1.01 2.40
CA SER A 26 26.57 2.27 2.25
C SER A 26 25.88 2.34 0.89
N VAL A 27 24.71 2.95 0.86
CA VAL A 27 23.91 3.13 -0.35
C VAL A 27 23.43 4.57 -0.44
N LEU A 28 23.80 5.23 -1.54
CA LEU A 28 23.09 6.40 -2.04
C LEU A 28 22.23 5.97 -3.23
N GLU A 29 20.96 6.33 -3.20
CA GLU A 29 20.03 6.05 -4.29
C GLU A 29 19.31 7.33 -4.73
N LEU A 30 19.31 7.58 -6.05
CA LEU A 30 18.55 8.67 -6.67
C LEU A 30 17.49 8.10 -7.61
N PRO A 31 16.19 8.16 -7.24
CA PRO A 31 15.08 7.93 -8.14
C PRO A 31 15.00 8.99 -9.25
N GLY A 32 14.54 8.61 -10.44
CA GLY A 32 14.45 9.51 -11.57
C GLY A 32 13.63 8.94 -12.74
N LEU A 33 13.66 9.66 -13.86
CA LEU A 33 13.04 9.26 -15.12
C LEU A 33 14.04 9.50 -16.25
N GLU A 34 14.16 8.51 -17.15
CA GLU A 34 14.92 8.63 -18.39
C GLU A 34 13.96 8.63 -19.58
N ARG A 35 14.23 9.46 -20.58
CA ARG A 35 13.36 9.65 -21.74
C ARG A 35 14.14 9.64 -23.04
N ARG A 36 13.59 8.99 -24.06
CA ARG A 36 14.10 9.03 -25.44
C ARG A 36 12.96 8.83 -26.43
N GLY A 37 12.70 9.86 -27.25
CA GLY A 37 11.52 9.88 -28.11
C GLY A 37 10.24 9.77 -27.25
N GLU A 38 9.37 8.81 -27.59
CA GLU A 38 8.14 8.52 -26.84
C GLU A 38 8.36 7.54 -25.67
N THR A 39 9.53 6.93 -25.57
CA THR A 39 9.83 5.97 -24.50
C THR A 39 10.25 6.69 -23.23
N THR A 40 9.62 6.34 -22.11
CA THR A 40 9.98 6.82 -20.75
C THR A 40 10.17 5.62 -19.82
N ALA A 41 11.28 5.57 -19.10
CA ALA A 41 11.56 4.55 -18.10
C ALA A 41 11.81 5.19 -16.73
N PHE A 42 11.40 4.51 -15.65
CA PHE A 42 11.82 4.85 -14.30
C PHE A 42 13.28 4.48 -14.13
N SER A 43 14.06 5.32 -13.45
CA SER A 43 15.47 5.05 -13.19
C SER A 43 15.78 5.09 -11.70
N ARG A 44 16.64 4.19 -11.25
CA ARG A 44 17.28 4.23 -9.93
C ARG A 44 18.79 4.33 -10.17
N THR A 45 19.40 5.43 -9.78
CA THR A 45 20.86 5.57 -9.81
C THR A 45 21.41 5.17 -8.46
N PHE A 46 22.38 4.26 -8.44
CA PHE A 46 23.00 3.77 -7.21
C PHE A 46 24.46 4.22 -7.14
N ASN A 47 24.89 4.65 -5.97
CA ASN A 47 26.30 4.73 -5.58
C ASN A 47 26.44 3.85 -4.33
N LEU A 48 27.07 2.70 -4.50
CA LEU A 48 27.27 1.70 -3.45
C LEU A 48 28.70 1.78 -2.92
N GLY A 49 28.85 1.74 -1.61
CA GLY A 49 30.14 1.52 -0.98
C GLY A 49 30.71 0.10 -1.22
N PRO A 50 31.92 -0.16 -0.71
CA PRO A 50 32.44 -1.52 -0.57
C PRO A 50 31.48 -2.41 0.24
N SER A 51 31.52 -3.71 -0.02
CA SER A 51 30.73 -4.74 0.68
C SER A 51 31.55 -6.01 0.82
N THR A 52 31.54 -6.61 2.01
CA THR A 52 32.17 -7.92 2.27
C THR A 52 31.28 -9.10 1.90
N THR A 53 30.02 -8.84 1.56
CA THR A 53 29.00 -9.85 1.25
C THR A 53 28.36 -9.62 -0.12
N ASP A 54 27.91 -10.72 -0.73
CA ASP A 54 27.10 -10.68 -1.94
C ASP A 54 25.73 -10.06 -1.63
N GLN A 55 25.20 -9.31 -2.59
CA GLN A 55 23.94 -8.58 -2.45
C GLN A 55 22.95 -9.05 -3.51
N VAL A 56 21.68 -9.14 -3.14
CA VAL A 56 20.58 -9.44 -4.06
C VAL A 56 19.49 -8.39 -3.89
N VAL A 57 19.21 -7.65 -4.96
CA VAL A 57 18.23 -6.55 -4.95
C VAL A 57 16.99 -6.99 -5.71
N GLN A 58 15.82 -6.91 -5.10
CA GLN A 58 14.55 -7.08 -5.81
C GLN A 58 14.31 -5.88 -6.74
N ILE A 59 14.14 -6.14 -8.04
CA ILE A 59 13.98 -5.10 -9.06
C ILE A 59 12.55 -5.01 -9.56
N VAL A 60 12.02 -6.10 -10.12
CA VAL A 60 10.64 -6.16 -10.61
C VAL A 60 10.00 -7.50 -10.30
N PHE A 61 8.69 -7.49 -10.13
CA PHE A 61 7.87 -8.67 -9.88
C PHE A 61 6.51 -8.48 -10.54
N GLU A 62 6.01 -9.53 -11.17
CA GLU A 62 4.61 -9.63 -11.52
C GLU A 62 4.20 -11.10 -11.42
N GLU A 63 3.22 -11.37 -10.56
CA GLU A 63 2.74 -12.71 -10.25
C GLU A 63 2.29 -13.44 -11.54
N GLY A 64 2.67 -14.72 -11.65
CA GLY A 64 2.33 -15.55 -12.82
C GLY A 64 3.15 -15.29 -14.08
N ARG A 65 4.21 -14.47 -14.03
CA ARG A 65 5.12 -14.24 -15.16
C ARG A 65 6.49 -14.89 -14.93
N GLN A 66 7.04 -15.49 -15.99
CA GLN A 66 8.41 -15.98 -15.99
C GLN A 66 9.34 -14.99 -16.68
N ALA A 67 10.51 -14.74 -16.09
CA ALA A 67 11.47 -13.83 -16.69
C ALA A 67 12.23 -14.51 -17.83
N VAL A 68 12.48 -13.74 -18.89
CA VAL A 68 13.23 -14.16 -20.06
C VAL A 68 14.39 -13.19 -20.25
N GLU A 69 15.60 -13.73 -20.37
CA GLU A 69 16.78 -12.97 -20.80
C GLU A 69 16.64 -12.66 -22.29
N TRP A 70 16.66 -11.37 -22.65
CA TRP A 70 16.26 -10.94 -24.00
C TRP A 70 17.41 -10.42 -24.87
N MET A 71 18.49 -9.93 -24.28
CA MET A 71 19.68 -9.50 -25.02
C MET A 71 20.97 -9.82 -24.27
N GLU A 72 21.83 -10.59 -24.93
CA GLU A 72 23.27 -10.63 -24.63
C GLU A 72 23.97 -9.59 -25.53
N ASN A 73 24.79 -8.73 -24.95
CA ASN A 73 25.80 -7.98 -25.70
C ASN A 73 27.18 -8.47 -25.26
N GLU A 74 28.21 -8.31 -26.10
CA GLU A 74 29.58 -8.85 -25.94
C GLU A 74 30.28 -8.50 -24.61
N HIS A 75 29.68 -7.68 -23.75
CA HIS A 75 30.21 -7.27 -22.44
C HIS A 75 29.28 -7.48 -21.21
N ALA A 76 28.04 -7.99 -21.36
CA ALA A 76 27.13 -8.54 -20.30
C ALA A 76 25.65 -8.61 -20.79
N PRO A 77 24.78 -9.46 -20.21
CA PRO A 77 23.33 -9.38 -20.44
C PRO A 77 22.73 -8.17 -19.70
N SER A 78 22.51 -7.06 -20.41
CA SER A 78 22.09 -5.79 -19.80
C SER A 78 20.58 -5.65 -19.64
N LEU A 79 19.75 -6.56 -20.17
CA LEU A 79 18.30 -6.42 -20.25
C LEU A 79 17.57 -7.75 -19.96
N ILE A 80 16.63 -7.70 -19.03
CA ILE A 80 15.72 -8.81 -18.70
C ILE A 80 14.27 -8.34 -18.83
N LEU A 81 13.37 -9.23 -19.25
CA LEU A 81 11.96 -8.93 -19.35
C LEU A 81 11.07 -10.00 -18.72
N LEU A 82 9.90 -9.56 -18.27
CA LEU A 82 8.76 -10.36 -17.86
C LEU A 82 7.71 -10.17 -18.96
N PRO A 83 7.71 -11.03 -20.00
CA PRO A 83 6.74 -10.92 -21.06
C PRO A 83 5.34 -11.21 -20.49
N PRO A 84 4.28 -10.76 -21.15
CA PRO A 84 2.97 -11.28 -20.83
C PRO A 84 2.96 -12.83 -20.95
N PRO A 85 2.17 -13.54 -20.14
CA PRO A 85 2.05 -14.99 -20.28
C PRO A 85 1.60 -15.35 -21.71
N LYS A 86 2.33 -16.24 -22.40
CA LYS A 86 1.89 -16.78 -23.70
C LYS A 86 0.90 -17.91 -23.45
N VAL A 87 -0.13 -18.04 -24.29
CA VAL A 87 -1.18 -19.07 -24.13
C VAL A 87 -0.67 -20.49 -24.29
N ALA A 88 0.43 -20.70 -25.03
CA ALA A 88 1.09 -22.00 -25.14
C ALA A 88 1.91 -22.37 -23.88
N ASP A 89 2.30 -21.40 -23.05
CA ASP A 89 3.08 -21.62 -21.82
C ASP A 89 2.19 -21.81 -20.59
N VAL A 90 0.86 -21.75 -20.75
CA VAL A 90 -0.12 -22.23 -19.78
C VAL A 90 -0.44 -23.67 -20.18
N PRO A 91 0.07 -24.71 -19.49
CA PRO A 91 -0.22 -26.08 -19.87
C PRO A 91 -1.74 -26.30 -19.85
N PRO A 92 -2.34 -26.98 -20.84
CA PRO A 92 -3.74 -27.41 -20.79
C PRO A 92 -4.09 -28.24 -19.55
N ALA A 93 -3.06 -28.74 -18.83
CA ALA A 93 -3.17 -29.49 -17.59
C ALA A 93 -3.29 -28.61 -16.33
N ASP A 94 -2.77 -27.37 -16.30
CA ASP A 94 -2.85 -26.50 -15.11
C ASP A 94 -4.27 -25.96 -14.91
N ALA A 95 -5.04 -25.76 -15.99
CA ALA A 95 -6.45 -25.38 -15.93
C ALA A 95 -7.39 -26.48 -15.40
N ALA A 96 -6.87 -27.66 -15.00
CA ALA A 96 -7.61 -28.67 -14.25
C ALA A 96 -7.24 -28.67 -12.75
N GLU A 97 -6.12 -28.05 -12.36
CA GLU A 97 -5.74 -27.94 -10.96
C GLU A 97 -6.78 -27.11 -10.20
N GLY A 98 -7.27 -27.63 -9.08
CA GLY A 98 -8.30 -26.98 -8.29
C GLY A 98 -9.69 -26.93 -8.93
N LEU A 99 -9.90 -27.56 -10.11
CA LEU A 99 -11.22 -27.73 -10.70
C LEU A 99 -12.03 -28.74 -9.85
N VAL A 100 -13.18 -28.30 -9.35
CA VAL A 100 -14.04 -29.12 -8.48
C VAL A 100 -15.34 -29.53 -9.16
N HIS A 101 -15.80 -28.78 -10.15
CA HIS A 101 -16.93 -29.14 -11.00
C HIS A 101 -16.70 -28.67 -12.44
N GLY A 102 -16.95 -29.55 -13.41
CA GLY A 102 -16.89 -29.22 -14.84
C GLY A 102 -18.04 -29.88 -15.60
N TYR A 103 -18.87 -29.06 -16.26
CA TYR A 103 -20.03 -29.52 -17.00
C TYR A 103 -19.92 -29.09 -18.47
N ARG A 104 -19.79 -30.09 -19.36
CA ARG A 104 -19.64 -29.89 -20.81
C ARG A 104 -20.92 -30.06 -21.63
N PHE A 105 -21.94 -30.68 -21.05
CA PHE A 105 -23.25 -30.88 -21.70
C PHE A 105 -23.25 -31.59 -23.08
N GLU A 106 -22.21 -32.36 -23.41
CA GLU A 106 -22.05 -32.96 -24.74
C GLU A 106 -22.98 -34.14 -25.04
N ASP A 107 -23.29 -34.97 -24.05
CA ASP A 107 -24.13 -36.16 -24.21
C ASP A 107 -25.59 -35.84 -23.83
N PRO A 108 -26.55 -35.80 -24.77
CA PRO A 108 -27.95 -35.49 -24.46
C PRO A 108 -28.60 -36.50 -23.50
N ALA A 109 -28.10 -37.74 -23.41
CA ALA A 109 -28.62 -38.74 -22.49
C ALA A 109 -28.08 -38.56 -21.06
N ARG A 110 -26.94 -37.88 -20.90
CA ARG A 110 -26.23 -37.69 -19.62
C ARG A 110 -25.62 -36.29 -19.52
N PHE A 111 -26.39 -35.27 -19.90
CA PHE A 111 -25.87 -33.92 -20.08
C PHE A 111 -25.44 -33.23 -18.78
N LEU A 112 -25.95 -33.67 -17.63
CA LEU A 112 -25.57 -33.15 -16.30
C LEU A 112 -24.38 -33.87 -15.68
N ARG A 113 -23.71 -34.75 -16.43
CA ARG A 113 -22.54 -35.47 -15.94
C ARG A 113 -21.39 -34.51 -15.69
N ASP A 114 -20.92 -34.48 -14.45
CA ASP A 114 -19.67 -33.81 -14.06
C ASP A 114 -18.47 -34.57 -14.67
N GLU A 115 -17.51 -33.83 -15.23
CA GLU A 115 -16.28 -34.40 -15.77
C GLU A 115 -15.32 -34.86 -14.66
N ILE A 116 -15.50 -34.35 -13.44
CA ILE A 116 -14.74 -34.78 -12.27
C ILE A 116 -15.21 -36.16 -11.82
N ALA A 117 -14.27 -37.09 -11.64
CA ALA A 117 -14.59 -38.44 -11.19
C ALA A 117 -15.22 -38.43 -9.78
N GLY A 118 -16.46 -38.92 -9.67
CA GLY A 118 -17.23 -38.85 -8.42
C GLY A 118 -17.87 -37.48 -8.15
N GLY A 119 -17.89 -36.60 -9.16
CA GLY A 119 -18.55 -35.29 -9.12
C GLY A 119 -20.07 -35.40 -8.97
N ILE A 120 -20.69 -34.25 -8.76
CA ILE A 120 -22.11 -34.15 -8.40
C ILE A 120 -22.92 -33.94 -9.68
N GLU A 121 -23.95 -34.76 -9.91
CA GLU A 121 -24.95 -34.45 -10.94
C GLU A 121 -25.98 -33.46 -10.36
N PRO A 122 -26.07 -32.22 -10.86
CA PRO A 122 -26.99 -31.22 -10.33
C PRO A 122 -28.45 -31.56 -10.65
N GLU A 123 -29.36 -31.00 -9.86
CA GLU A 123 -30.79 -31.08 -10.12
C GLU A 123 -31.21 -30.07 -11.20
N PRO A 124 -31.88 -30.50 -12.28
CA PRO A 124 -32.09 -29.65 -13.44
C PRO A 124 -33.15 -28.57 -13.29
N ASN A 125 -34.03 -28.63 -12.28
CA ASN A 125 -35.10 -27.64 -12.00
C ASN A 125 -35.67 -26.91 -13.24
N GLY A 126 -36.08 -27.69 -14.25
CA GLY A 126 -36.67 -27.18 -15.50
C GLY A 126 -35.69 -26.88 -16.65
N ALA A 127 -34.40 -26.76 -16.39
CA ALA A 127 -33.34 -26.57 -17.38
C ALA A 127 -33.21 -27.84 -18.24
N ARG A 128 -32.96 -27.66 -19.54
CA ARG A 128 -32.97 -28.76 -20.50
C ARG A 128 -31.78 -28.68 -21.42
N TRP A 129 -31.26 -29.84 -21.79
CA TRP A 129 -30.28 -29.92 -22.86
C TRP A 129 -30.79 -29.27 -24.16
N THR A 130 -29.89 -28.61 -24.89
CA THR A 130 -30.18 -28.00 -26.19
C THR A 130 -29.11 -28.37 -27.21
N GLU A 131 -29.52 -28.51 -28.47
CA GLU A 131 -28.61 -28.56 -29.60
C GLU A 131 -27.98 -27.17 -29.84
N GLY A 132 -26.76 -27.15 -30.37
CA GLY A 132 -26.07 -25.91 -30.75
C GLY A 132 -25.40 -25.19 -29.57
N GLY A 133 -24.75 -25.97 -28.69
CA GLY A 133 -23.81 -25.47 -27.68
C GLY A 133 -22.67 -24.67 -28.30
N ARG A 134 -21.80 -24.11 -27.46
CA ARG A 134 -20.55 -23.51 -27.92
C ARG A 134 -19.66 -24.58 -28.57
N GLU A 135 -19.63 -25.76 -27.98
CA GLU A 135 -19.12 -27.01 -28.56
C GLU A 135 -20.24 -28.05 -28.44
N GLY A 136 -20.59 -28.73 -29.54
CA GLY A 136 -21.64 -29.77 -29.53
C GLY A 136 -22.98 -29.37 -28.89
N GLY A 137 -23.25 -29.91 -27.69
CA GLY A 137 -24.48 -29.71 -26.91
C GLY A 137 -24.35 -28.62 -25.85
N GLY A 138 -25.46 -28.10 -25.34
CA GLY A 138 -25.44 -27.09 -24.28
C GLY A 138 -26.63 -27.23 -23.33
N LEU A 139 -26.73 -26.32 -22.36
CA LEU A 139 -27.85 -26.28 -21.42
C LEU A 139 -28.70 -25.02 -21.61
N GLY A 140 -29.97 -25.21 -21.94
CA GLY A 140 -30.96 -24.15 -22.13
C GLY A 140 -31.74 -23.83 -20.86
N PHE A 141 -31.93 -22.54 -20.60
CA PHE A 141 -32.69 -22.00 -19.49
C PHE A 141 -33.91 -21.22 -19.99
N ARG A 142 -35.12 -21.66 -19.61
CA ARG A 142 -36.42 -21.08 -19.99
C ARG A 142 -37.38 -21.14 -18.80
N ASP A 143 -38.38 -20.26 -18.78
CA ASP A 143 -39.51 -20.32 -17.82
C ASP A 143 -39.06 -20.42 -16.35
N GLU A 144 -38.12 -19.57 -15.94
CA GLU A 144 -37.54 -19.54 -14.58
C GLU A 144 -36.80 -20.82 -14.16
N SER A 145 -36.21 -21.57 -15.09
CA SER A 145 -35.41 -22.78 -14.78
C SER A 145 -34.02 -22.51 -14.22
N TRP A 146 -33.43 -23.46 -13.48
CA TRP A 146 -32.03 -23.39 -12.99
C TRP A 146 -31.39 -24.77 -12.79
N LEU A 147 -30.06 -24.83 -12.64
CA LEU A 147 -29.40 -25.99 -12.04
C LEU A 147 -29.14 -25.73 -10.56
N GLU A 148 -29.32 -26.75 -9.73
CA GLU A 148 -29.01 -26.69 -8.30
C GLU A 148 -28.00 -27.77 -7.92
N LEU A 149 -26.98 -27.38 -7.18
CA LEU A 149 -26.01 -28.28 -6.56
C LEU A 149 -26.28 -28.29 -5.05
N PRO A 150 -27.07 -29.25 -4.53
CA PRO A 150 -27.55 -29.25 -3.15
C PRO A 150 -26.46 -29.57 -2.10
N ASP A 151 -25.39 -30.28 -2.49
CA ASP A 151 -24.31 -30.74 -1.61
C ASP A 151 -22.90 -30.34 -2.11
N ALA A 152 -22.78 -29.25 -2.87
CA ALA A 152 -21.47 -28.79 -3.35
C ALA A 152 -20.52 -28.56 -2.15
N PRO A 153 -19.31 -29.16 -2.11
CA PRO A 153 -18.37 -28.99 -1.02
C PRO A 153 -18.16 -27.49 -0.78
N VAL A 154 -18.42 -27.07 0.47
CA VAL A 154 -18.49 -25.69 0.97
C VAL A 154 -17.62 -24.72 0.17
N ILE A 155 -18.24 -24.00 -0.78
CA ILE A 155 -17.59 -22.84 -1.42
C ILE A 155 -17.56 -21.72 -0.36
N ASP A 156 -16.44 -21.54 0.32
CA ASP A 156 -16.29 -20.50 1.33
C ASP A 156 -15.44 -19.34 0.81
N PHE A 157 -16.10 -18.28 0.35
CA PHE A 157 -15.45 -17.06 -0.12
C PHE A 157 -14.60 -16.35 0.97
N GLN A 158 -14.73 -16.70 2.25
CA GLN A 158 -13.90 -16.13 3.32
C GLN A 158 -12.60 -16.90 3.56
N GLN A 159 -12.53 -18.15 3.12
CA GLN A 159 -11.41 -19.06 3.41
C GLN A 159 -10.71 -19.54 2.14
N GLN A 160 -11.31 -19.33 0.97
CA GLN A 160 -10.85 -19.91 -0.28
C GLN A 160 -10.92 -18.89 -1.41
N ASP A 161 -9.92 -18.97 -2.27
CA ASP A 161 -9.97 -18.34 -3.57
C ASP A 161 -10.92 -19.12 -4.49
N LEU A 162 -11.56 -18.43 -5.42
CA LEU A 162 -12.57 -19.05 -6.27
C LEU A 162 -12.51 -18.49 -7.69
N THR A 163 -12.74 -19.37 -8.66
CA THR A 163 -13.04 -18.99 -10.04
C THR A 163 -14.28 -19.72 -10.54
N VAL A 164 -15.18 -19.01 -11.20
CA VAL A 164 -16.28 -19.62 -11.98
C VAL A 164 -16.21 -19.07 -13.39
N SER A 165 -16.32 -19.96 -14.37
CA SER A 165 -16.39 -19.61 -15.79
C SER A 165 -17.46 -20.40 -16.52
N ALA A 166 -18.01 -19.80 -17.57
CA ALA A 166 -18.95 -20.46 -18.47
C ALA A 166 -18.92 -19.78 -19.84
N TRP A 167 -19.30 -20.51 -20.88
CA TRP A 167 -19.81 -19.87 -22.09
C TRP A 167 -21.30 -19.59 -21.89
N ILE A 168 -21.75 -18.39 -22.26
CA ILE A 168 -23.16 -18.01 -22.20
C ILE A 168 -23.63 -17.43 -23.53
N LYS A 169 -24.91 -17.63 -23.85
CA LYS A 169 -25.59 -17.00 -24.97
C LYS A 169 -26.93 -16.44 -24.49
N THR A 170 -27.05 -15.12 -24.46
CA THR A 170 -28.27 -14.43 -24.00
C THR A 170 -28.41 -13.06 -24.65
N GLY A 171 -29.64 -12.62 -24.87
CA GLY A 171 -29.98 -11.24 -25.24
C GLY A 171 -30.57 -10.44 -24.07
N GLU A 172 -30.57 -10.99 -22.86
CA GLU A 172 -31.29 -10.42 -21.73
C GLU A 172 -30.49 -10.41 -20.42
N ASP A 173 -30.94 -9.59 -19.46
CA ASP A 173 -30.44 -9.61 -18.09
C ASP A 173 -30.83 -10.93 -17.38
N GLY A 174 -30.03 -11.35 -16.39
CA GLY A 174 -30.27 -12.57 -15.62
C GLY A 174 -29.08 -13.04 -14.79
N VAL A 175 -29.29 -13.99 -13.87
CA VAL A 175 -28.25 -14.52 -12.98
C VAL A 175 -27.57 -15.74 -13.58
N ILE A 176 -26.25 -15.68 -13.76
CA ILE A 176 -25.45 -16.79 -14.30
C ILE A 176 -25.14 -17.81 -13.20
N PHE A 177 -24.62 -17.35 -12.07
CA PHE A 177 -24.23 -18.18 -10.92
C PHE A 177 -24.68 -17.51 -9.63
N SER A 178 -25.12 -18.30 -8.64
CA SER A 178 -25.35 -17.78 -7.29
C SER A 178 -24.99 -18.75 -6.17
N GLN A 179 -24.68 -18.18 -5.00
CA GLN A 179 -24.64 -18.85 -3.71
C GLN A 179 -25.65 -18.15 -2.80
N THR A 180 -26.73 -18.85 -2.45
CA THR A 180 -27.88 -18.29 -1.73
C THR A 180 -28.58 -19.36 -0.90
N MET A 181 -29.62 -19.00 -0.15
CA MET A 181 -30.48 -19.96 0.56
C MET A 181 -31.33 -20.78 -0.42
N PRO A 182 -31.63 -22.06 -0.11
CA PRO A 182 -32.50 -22.90 -0.94
C PRO A 182 -33.87 -22.25 -1.20
N GLU A 183 -34.44 -21.57 -0.21
CA GLU A 183 -35.76 -20.94 -0.31
C GLU A 183 -35.73 -19.50 0.24
N GLY A 184 -36.72 -18.71 -0.19
CA GLY A 184 -36.98 -17.39 0.37
C GLY A 184 -36.30 -16.25 -0.37
N ARG A 185 -36.04 -15.17 0.39
CA ARG A 185 -35.54 -13.90 -0.14
C ARG A 185 -34.02 -13.90 -0.24
N TRP A 186 -33.48 -13.01 -1.08
CA TRP A 186 -32.07 -12.66 -1.14
C TRP A 186 -31.53 -12.39 0.27
N VAL A 187 -30.31 -12.85 0.56
CA VAL A 187 -29.75 -12.84 1.92
C VAL A 187 -28.46 -12.03 2.03
N PRO A 188 -28.16 -11.46 3.22
CA PRO A 188 -26.86 -10.87 3.49
C PRO A 188 -25.72 -11.83 3.16
N ASN A 189 -24.68 -11.32 2.49
CA ASN A 189 -23.53 -12.09 2.01
C ASN A 189 -23.83 -13.14 0.93
N GLY A 190 -25.05 -13.22 0.38
CA GLY A 190 -25.32 -14.02 -0.82
C GLY A 190 -24.44 -13.57 -1.98
N LYS A 191 -24.05 -14.48 -2.88
CA LYS A 191 -23.21 -14.20 -4.05
C LYS A 191 -24.01 -14.36 -5.31
N ALA A 192 -23.92 -13.40 -6.22
CA ALA A 192 -24.55 -13.52 -7.53
C ALA A 192 -23.63 -12.95 -8.60
N PHE A 193 -23.31 -13.76 -9.61
CA PHE A 193 -22.71 -13.35 -10.87
C PHE A 193 -23.81 -13.26 -11.92
N PHE A 194 -23.97 -12.11 -12.57
CA PHE A 194 -25.16 -11.81 -13.38
C PHE A 194 -24.87 -10.87 -14.55
N VAL A 195 -25.86 -10.76 -15.43
CA VAL A 195 -25.97 -9.71 -16.45
C VAL A 195 -27.03 -8.69 -16.01
N ARG A 196 -26.66 -7.41 -15.97
CA ARG A 196 -27.58 -6.29 -15.67
C ARG A 196 -27.30 -5.08 -16.56
N GLY A 197 -28.34 -4.54 -17.19
CA GLY A 197 -28.16 -3.53 -18.22
C GLY A 197 -27.29 -4.02 -19.37
N GLY A 198 -27.36 -5.33 -19.68
CA GLY A 198 -26.56 -5.99 -20.72
C GLY A 198 -25.07 -6.14 -20.43
N LYS A 199 -24.62 -5.92 -19.19
CA LYS A 199 -23.20 -6.03 -18.78
C LYS A 199 -23.02 -6.98 -17.60
N LEU A 200 -21.82 -7.53 -17.46
CA LEU A 200 -21.48 -8.38 -16.33
C LEU A 200 -21.51 -7.61 -15.00
N GLY A 201 -21.87 -8.31 -13.93
CA GLY A 201 -21.82 -7.79 -12.58
C GLY A 201 -21.74 -8.91 -11.54
N PHE A 202 -21.18 -8.57 -10.38
CA PHE A 202 -21.12 -9.47 -9.24
C PHE A 202 -21.57 -8.75 -7.98
N ASP A 203 -22.51 -9.32 -7.24
CA ASP A 203 -23.09 -8.76 -6.02
C ASP A 203 -22.73 -9.64 -4.83
N VAL A 204 -22.36 -8.97 -3.73
CA VAL A 204 -22.37 -9.56 -2.39
C VAL A 204 -23.46 -8.86 -1.60
N GLY A 205 -24.49 -9.63 -1.22
CA GLY A 205 -25.72 -9.09 -0.64
C GLY A 205 -25.44 -8.17 0.56
N TRP A 206 -25.95 -6.93 0.49
CA TRP A 206 -25.77 -5.87 1.49
C TRP A 206 -24.31 -5.44 1.76
N VAL A 207 -23.36 -5.87 0.93
CA VAL A 207 -21.97 -5.40 0.96
C VAL A 207 -21.70 -4.46 -0.22
N GLY A 208 -22.08 -4.85 -1.43
CA GLY A 208 -21.88 -4.04 -2.63
C GLY A 208 -21.80 -4.89 -3.89
N ALA A 209 -21.46 -4.25 -5.01
CA ALA A 209 -21.30 -4.92 -6.30
C ALA A 209 -20.10 -4.38 -7.08
N VAL A 210 -19.51 -5.25 -7.91
CA VAL A 210 -18.50 -4.90 -8.93
C VAL A 210 -19.16 -5.07 -10.30
N GLY A 211 -18.92 -4.11 -11.21
CA GLY A 211 -19.52 -4.09 -12.54
C GLY A 211 -18.48 -4.18 -13.65
N GLY A 212 -18.84 -4.88 -14.72
CA GLY A 212 -18.16 -4.89 -16.00
C GLY A 212 -18.49 -3.65 -16.84
N ARG A 213 -17.83 -3.52 -17.99
CA ARG A 213 -17.91 -2.32 -18.85
C ARG A 213 -18.52 -2.62 -20.21
N LYS A 214 -18.24 -3.81 -20.76
CA LYS A 214 -18.64 -4.21 -22.11
C LYS A 214 -20.03 -4.86 -22.15
N PRO A 215 -20.77 -4.70 -23.26
CA PRO A 215 -21.99 -5.45 -23.48
C PRO A 215 -21.70 -6.94 -23.65
N VAL A 216 -22.60 -7.80 -23.17
CA VAL A 216 -22.56 -9.27 -23.29
C VAL A 216 -23.91 -9.88 -23.70
N ALA A 217 -25.01 -9.11 -23.59
CA ALA A 217 -26.35 -9.56 -23.90
C ALA A 217 -26.75 -9.25 -25.35
N ASP A 218 -26.12 -9.90 -26.33
CA ASP A 218 -26.31 -9.66 -27.77
C ASP A 218 -26.72 -10.92 -28.56
N ASP A 219 -27.18 -11.96 -27.86
CA ASP A 219 -27.52 -13.27 -28.42
C ASP A 219 -26.35 -13.99 -29.13
N GLN A 220 -25.09 -13.61 -28.86
CA GLN A 220 -23.90 -14.36 -29.26
C GLN A 220 -23.31 -15.17 -28.10
N TRP A 221 -22.46 -16.15 -28.43
CA TRP A 221 -21.70 -16.90 -27.44
C TRP A 221 -20.55 -16.05 -26.92
N HIS A 222 -20.51 -15.86 -25.60
CA HIS A 222 -19.44 -15.17 -24.89
C HIS A 222 -18.87 -16.02 -23.77
N HIS A 223 -17.55 -16.00 -23.61
CA HIS A 223 -16.93 -16.60 -22.42
C HIS A 223 -16.98 -15.58 -21.27
N VAL A 224 -17.52 -15.97 -20.13
CA VAL A 224 -17.67 -15.10 -18.96
C VAL A 224 -17.05 -15.77 -17.74
N ALA A 225 -16.37 -14.99 -16.91
CA ALA A 225 -15.81 -15.51 -15.68
C ALA A 225 -15.72 -14.44 -14.59
N PHE A 226 -15.63 -14.90 -13.34
CA PHE A 226 -15.13 -14.08 -12.24
C PHE A 226 -14.03 -14.82 -11.47
N THR A 227 -13.09 -14.05 -10.89
CA THR A 227 -12.11 -14.57 -9.92
C THR A 227 -12.19 -13.80 -8.62
N HIS A 228 -12.00 -14.49 -7.50
CA HIS A 228 -12.04 -13.95 -6.14
C HIS A 228 -10.81 -14.37 -5.34
N ALA A 229 -10.16 -13.43 -4.66
CA ALA A 229 -9.10 -13.68 -3.69
C ALA A 229 -9.58 -13.39 -2.27
N HIS A 230 -9.62 -14.40 -1.40
CA HIS A 230 -10.21 -14.27 -0.06
C HIS A 230 -9.42 -13.40 0.90
N GLN A 231 -8.09 -13.32 0.73
CA GLN A 231 -7.20 -12.63 1.67
C GLN A 231 -7.41 -11.11 1.68
N ASP A 232 -7.66 -10.52 0.51
CA ASP A 232 -7.74 -9.07 0.35
C ASP A 232 -9.03 -8.57 -0.33
N GLY A 233 -9.91 -9.50 -0.69
CA GLY A 233 -11.21 -9.27 -1.31
C GLY A 233 -11.15 -8.84 -2.76
N SER A 234 -10.02 -9.03 -3.44
CA SER A 234 -9.91 -8.69 -4.85
C SER A 234 -10.84 -9.57 -5.69
N LEU A 235 -11.70 -8.91 -6.47
CA LEU A 235 -12.65 -9.53 -7.37
C LEU A 235 -12.43 -8.98 -8.79
N ARG A 236 -12.36 -9.88 -9.78
CA ARG A 236 -12.24 -9.53 -11.21
C ARG A 236 -13.32 -10.20 -12.03
N LEU A 237 -13.78 -9.51 -13.07
CA LEU A 237 -14.77 -9.95 -14.06
C LEU A 237 -14.11 -9.99 -15.43
N TYR A 238 -14.39 -11.04 -16.18
CA TYR A 238 -13.80 -11.28 -17.50
C TYR A 238 -14.89 -11.53 -18.54
N LEU A 239 -14.68 -10.95 -19.72
CA LEU A 239 -15.49 -11.16 -20.93
C LEU A 239 -14.56 -11.55 -22.07
N ASP A 240 -14.85 -12.67 -22.72
CA ASP A 240 -14.09 -13.27 -23.83
C ASP A 240 -12.59 -13.38 -23.52
N GLY A 241 -12.29 -13.82 -22.31
CA GLY A 241 -10.92 -14.03 -21.83
C GLY A 241 -10.18 -12.76 -21.43
N ALA A 242 -10.78 -11.57 -21.55
CA ALA A 242 -10.18 -10.30 -21.18
C ALA A 242 -10.79 -9.71 -19.91
N LEU A 243 -9.97 -9.03 -19.10
CA LEU A 243 -10.46 -8.26 -17.94
C LEU A 243 -11.48 -7.19 -18.40
N ASP A 244 -12.66 -7.20 -17.78
CA ASP A 244 -13.76 -6.28 -18.08
C ASP A 244 -14.11 -5.36 -16.89
N GLY A 245 -13.96 -5.84 -15.66
CA GLY A 245 -14.18 -5.08 -14.44
C GLY A 245 -13.40 -5.63 -13.25
N GLU A 246 -13.06 -4.79 -12.29
CA GLU A 246 -12.41 -5.20 -11.05
C GLU A 246 -12.77 -4.30 -9.86
N GLY A 247 -12.62 -4.82 -8.66
CA GLY A 247 -12.84 -4.09 -7.42
C GLY A 247 -12.50 -4.92 -6.19
N LYS A 248 -12.70 -4.34 -5.00
CA LYS A 248 -12.61 -5.06 -3.73
C LYS A 248 -13.99 -5.30 -3.16
N LEU A 249 -14.33 -6.57 -2.93
CA LEU A 249 -15.65 -6.96 -2.45
C LEU A 249 -15.55 -8.17 -1.51
N GLN A 250 -15.20 -7.90 -0.25
CA GLN A 250 -15.04 -8.93 0.79
C GLN A 250 -16.38 -9.29 1.45
N PRO A 251 -16.78 -10.56 1.50
CA PRO A 251 -17.91 -11.00 2.30
C PRO A 251 -17.65 -10.79 3.79
N LYS A 252 -18.66 -10.31 4.53
CA LYS A 252 -18.54 -10.03 5.97
C LYS A 252 -18.72 -11.28 6.83
N ALA A 253 -19.44 -12.28 6.32
CA ALA A 253 -19.66 -13.56 6.96
C ALA A 253 -19.90 -14.66 5.91
N ALA A 254 -19.65 -15.91 6.29
CA ALA A 254 -20.05 -17.08 5.53
C ALA A 254 -21.59 -17.22 5.53
N VAL A 255 -22.15 -17.71 4.43
CA VAL A 255 -23.57 -18.07 4.36
C VAL A 255 -23.69 -19.54 4.75
N THR A 256 -24.39 -19.85 5.84
CA THR A 256 -24.60 -21.25 6.28
C THR A 256 -25.85 -21.84 5.61
N ASN A 257 -25.86 -23.16 5.35
CA ASN A 257 -26.97 -23.87 4.69
C ASN A 257 -27.36 -23.28 3.33
N HIS A 258 -26.36 -22.87 2.54
CA HIS A 258 -26.55 -22.33 1.20
C HIS A 258 -26.61 -23.45 0.16
N VAL A 259 -27.18 -23.13 -1.00
CA VAL A 259 -27.06 -23.89 -2.25
C VAL A 259 -26.25 -23.09 -3.25
N VAL A 260 -25.66 -23.80 -4.20
CA VAL A 260 -25.06 -23.21 -5.39
C VAL A 260 -26.01 -23.44 -6.56
N ARG A 261 -26.32 -22.38 -7.31
CA ARG A 261 -27.21 -22.43 -8.46
C ARG A 261 -26.56 -21.84 -9.71
N LEU A 262 -26.91 -22.42 -10.86
CA LEU A 262 -26.66 -21.83 -12.17
C LEU A 262 -28.00 -21.42 -12.76
N GLY A 263 -28.08 -20.19 -13.25
CA GLY A 263 -29.30 -19.69 -13.89
C GLY A 263 -30.36 -19.11 -12.94
N PHE A 264 -30.15 -19.10 -11.61
CA PHE A 264 -31.09 -18.49 -10.66
C PHE A 264 -30.42 -18.02 -9.36
N ALA A 265 -31.00 -16.99 -8.73
CA ALA A 265 -30.65 -16.54 -7.37
C ALA A 265 -31.81 -16.75 -6.38
N ALA A 266 -32.46 -15.65 -5.96
CA ALA A 266 -33.62 -15.64 -5.08
C ALA A 266 -34.71 -14.76 -5.70
N ALA A 267 -35.98 -15.05 -5.44
CA ALA A 267 -37.10 -14.43 -6.16
C ALA A 267 -37.14 -12.87 -6.09
N ASN A 268 -36.57 -12.26 -5.05
CA ASN A 268 -36.48 -10.80 -4.89
C ASN A 268 -35.05 -10.25 -5.10
N PHE A 269 -34.18 -10.96 -5.82
CA PHE A 269 -32.88 -10.42 -6.20
C PHE A 269 -33.07 -9.06 -6.92
N PRO A 270 -32.23 -8.05 -6.67
CA PRO A 270 -32.43 -6.71 -7.25
C PRO A 270 -32.31 -6.63 -8.77
N ALA A 271 -31.68 -7.63 -9.42
CA ALA A 271 -31.72 -7.81 -10.87
C ALA A 271 -32.73 -8.92 -11.23
N ARG A 272 -32.94 -9.19 -12.53
CA ARG A 272 -33.76 -10.34 -12.91
C ARG A 272 -33.19 -11.63 -12.28
N PRO A 273 -33.97 -12.38 -11.49
CA PRO A 273 -33.42 -13.44 -10.65
C PRO A 273 -33.13 -14.75 -11.38
N TRP A 274 -33.61 -14.93 -12.61
CA TRP A 274 -33.34 -16.09 -13.46
C TRP A 274 -32.59 -15.71 -14.75
N PHE A 275 -31.85 -16.66 -15.31
CA PHE A 275 -31.21 -16.58 -16.62
C PHE A 275 -32.17 -17.02 -17.72
N HIS A 276 -32.05 -16.39 -18.88
CA HIS A 276 -32.71 -16.81 -20.10
C HIS A 276 -31.66 -16.93 -21.20
N GLY A 277 -31.61 -18.08 -21.89
CA GLY A 277 -30.62 -18.35 -22.92
C GLY A 277 -30.01 -19.74 -22.80
N ALA A 278 -28.74 -19.87 -23.17
CA ALA A 278 -27.98 -21.11 -23.04
C ALA A 278 -26.66 -20.89 -22.30
N MET A 279 -26.22 -21.89 -21.55
CA MET A 279 -24.87 -21.98 -21.00
C MET A 279 -24.19 -23.24 -21.52
N ASP A 280 -22.87 -23.18 -21.59
CA ASP A 280 -22.03 -24.30 -21.97
C ASP A 280 -20.69 -24.23 -21.24
N GLU A 281 -19.98 -25.37 -21.16
CA GLU A 281 -18.59 -25.42 -20.69
C GLU A 281 -18.38 -24.77 -19.30
N VAL A 282 -19.28 -25.06 -18.37
CA VAL A 282 -19.32 -24.46 -17.02
C VAL A 282 -18.25 -25.09 -16.13
N ARG A 283 -17.43 -24.26 -15.48
CA ARG A 283 -16.32 -24.68 -14.62
C ARG A 283 -16.31 -23.93 -13.30
N ILE A 284 -16.00 -24.64 -12.21
CA ILE A 284 -15.87 -24.09 -10.85
C ILE A 284 -14.54 -24.56 -10.25
N TYR A 285 -13.72 -23.62 -9.81
CA TYR A 285 -12.40 -23.85 -9.24
C TYR A 285 -12.30 -23.34 -7.80
N THR A 286 -11.65 -24.08 -6.92
CA THR A 286 -11.30 -23.65 -5.54
C THR A 286 -9.93 -22.95 -5.46
N ARG A 287 -9.54 -22.30 -6.55
CA ARG A 287 -8.39 -21.39 -6.62
C ARG A 287 -8.68 -20.23 -7.54
N ARG A 288 -7.88 -19.19 -7.42
CA ARG A 288 -7.92 -18.03 -8.32
C ARG A 288 -7.12 -18.35 -9.58
N LEU A 289 -7.80 -18.38 -10.73
CA LEU A 289 -7.15 -18.44 -12.03
C LEU A 289 -6.53 -17.08 -12.38
N GLY A 290 -5.36 -17.11 -13.02
CA GLY A 290 -4.70 -15.94 -13.60
C GLY A 290 -5.32 -15.50 -14.94
N ASP A 291 -5.00 -14.29 -15.39
CA ASP A 291 -5.55 -13.71 -16.60
C ASP A 291 -5.28 -14.57 -17.87
N GLY A 292 -4.11 -15.23 -17.92
CA GLY A 292 -3.75 -16.13 -19.02
C GLY A 292 -4.56 -17.43 -19.05
N GLU A 293 -4.87 -17.99 -17.88
CA GLU A 293 -5.70 -19.20 -17.76
C GLU A 293 -7.14 -18.90 -18.20
N ILE A 294 -7.69 -17.75 -17.79
CA ILE A 294 -9.01 -17.29 -18.22
C ILE A 294 -9.06 -17.03 -19.74
N ALA A 295 -8.00 -16.47 -20.32
CA ALA A 295 -7.90 -16.29 -21.77
C ALA A 295 -7.87 -17.64 -22.51
N GLY A 296 -7.18 -18.63 -21.96
CA GLY A 296 -7.15 -20.00 -22.48
C GLY A 296 -8.52 -20.66 -22.49
N LEU A 297 -9.30 -20.55 -21.41
CA LEU A 297 -10.68 -21.06 -21.34
C LEU A 297 -11.63 -20.42 -22.37
N ALA A 298 -11.35 -19.16 -22.76
CA ALA A 298 -12.08 -18.46 -23.80
C ALA A 298 -11.65 -18.83 -25.23
N GLY A 299 -10.70 -19.76 -25.42
CA GLY A 299 -10.17 -20.14 -26.73
C GLY A 299 -9.42 -19.01 -27.43
N ARG A 300 -8.89 -18.05 -26.68
CA ARG A 300 -8.18 -16.87 -27.20
C ARG A 300 -6.68 -17.04 -26.97
N GLU A 301 -5.84 -16.66 -27.94
CA GLU A 301 -4.48 -16.27 -27.61
C GLU A 301 -4.53 -15.04 -26.69
N ALA A 302 -3.73 -15.02 -25.62
CA ALA A 302 -3.69 -13.91 -24.66
C ALA A 302 -3.05 -12.71 -25.35
N VAL A 303 -3.84 -11.99 -26.13
CA VAL A 303 -3.41 -10.77 -26.79
C VAL A 303 -3.66 -9.62 -25.81
N GLY A 304 -2.56 -9.04 -25.30
CA GLY A 304 -2.55 -7.67 -24.76
C GLY A 304 -2.10 -7.51 -23.31
N GLY A 305 -0.95 -8.06 -22.92
CA GLY A 305 -0.28 -7.63 -21.69
C GLY A 305 0.92 -6.74 -21.99
N MET A 306 1.11 -5.68 -21.21
CA MET A 306 2.34 -4.87 -21.28
C MET A 306 3.51 -5.72 -20.79
N THR A 307 4.63 -5.70 -21.51
CA THR A 307 5.92 -6.23 -21.07
C THR A 307 6.48 -5.35 -19.98
N LEU A 308 6.92 -5.96 -18.88
CA LEU A 308 7.72 -5.29 -17.86
C LEU A 308 9.18 -5.65 -18.12
N ALA A 309 10.07 -4.67 -18.22
CA ALA A 309 11.48 -4.90 -18.52
C ALA A 309 12.38 -4.07 -17.61
N ALA A 310 13.57 -4.59 -17.34
CA ALA A 310 14.58 -3.93 -16.54
C ALA A 310 15.95 -3.96 -17.23
N ALA A 311 16.64 -2.83 -17.26
CA ALA A 311 17.95 -2.67 -17.88
C ALA A 311 19.00 -2.14 -16.91
N LEU A 312 20.26 -2.52 -17.11
CA LEU A 312 21.42 -1.96 -16.42
C LEU A 312 22.16 -0.94 -17.30
N VAL A 313 22.57 0.16 -16.69
CA VAL A 313 23.51 1.14 -17.26
C VAL A 313 24.72 1.18 -16.34
N ASP A 314 25.93 1.08 -16.91
CA ASP A 314 27.19 0.96 -16.17
C ASP A 314 27.20 -0.22 -15.16
N ALA A 315 26.74 -1.40 -15.61
CA ALA A 315 26.68 -2.58 -14.75
C ALA A 315 28.04 -2.89 -14.11
N PRO A 316 28.10 -3.08 -12.77
CA PRO A 316 29.36 -3.39 -12.12
C PRO A 316 29.83 -4.81 -12.46
N ALA A 317 31.13 -5.07 -12.38
CA ALA A 317 31.70 -6.36 -12.71
C ALA A 317 31.03 -7.50 -11.92
N GLY A 318 30.63 -8.56 -12.63
CA GLY A 318 29.95 -9.73 -12.05
C GLY A 318 28.48 -9.52 -11.70
N ALA A 319 27.90 -8.33 -11.96
CA ALA A 319 26.47 -8.14 -11.86
C ALA A 319 25.73 -9.03 -12.87
N ARG A 320 24.64 -9.63 -12.42
CA ARG A 320 23.79 -10.48 -13.28
C ARG A 320 22.36 -10.50 -12.77
N TRP A 321 21.42 -10.70 -13.68
CA TRP A 321 20.05 -10.96 -13.33
C TRP A 321 19.92 -12.35 -12.70
N VAL A 322 19.07 -12.46 -11.68
CA VAL A 322 18.70 -13.75 -11.08
C VAL A 322 17.20 -13.78 -10.88
N THR A 323 16.63 -14.96 -11.06
CA THR A 323 15.21 -15.22 -10.88
C THR A 323 15.00 -16.21 -9.75
N ASP A 324 13.87 -16.10 -9.06
CA ASP A 324 13.42 -17.15 -8.16
C ASP A 324 12.21 -17.90 -8.76
N PRO A 325 11.79 -19.04 -8.17
CA PRO A 325 10.66 -19.82 -8.68
C PRO A 325 9.34 -19.04 -8.74
N ALA A 326 9.20 -17.94 -7.98
CA ALA A 326 8.03 -17.08 -8.02
C ALA A 326 8.06 -16.08 -9.19
N GLY A 327 9.13 -16.06 -10.00
CA GLY A 327 9.25 -15.13 -11.13
C GLY A 327 9.77 -13.74 -10.73
N HIS A 328 10.30 -13.58 -9.51
CA HIS A 328 10.92 -12.34 -9.10
C HIS A 328 12.19 -12.07 -9.91
N VAL A 329 12.26 -10.92 -10.58
CA VAL A 329 13.51 -10.46 -11.20
C VAL A 329 14.33 -9.69 -10.16
N ARG A 330 15.52 -10.22 -9.90
CA ARG A 330 16.47 -9.65 -8.94
C ARG A 330 17.79 -9.36 -9.63
N LEU A 331 18.53 -8.40 -9.08
CA LEU A 331 19.90 -8.11 -9.48
C LEU A 331 20.86 -8.68 -8.43
N PHE A 332 21.68 -9.65 -8.84
CA PHE A 332 22.80 -10.12 -8.04
C PHE A 332 24.00 -9.20 -8.22
N LEU A 333 24.63 -8.81 -7.12
CA LEU A 333 25.84 -8.00 -7.09
C LEU A 333 26.87 -8.71 -6.20
N PRO A 334 28.05 -9.10 -6.71
CA PRO A 334 29.06 -9.75 -5.89
C PRO A 334 29.64 -8.80 -4.84
N ALA A 335 30.18 -9.36 -3.75
CA ALA A 335 31.01 -8.62 -2.81
C ALA A 335 32.14 -7.86 -3.54
N SER A 336 32.48 -6.65 -3.07
CA SER A 336 33.46 -5.79 -3.74
C SER A 336 34.20 -4.93 -2.73
N LYS A 337 35.51 -4.81 -2.89
CA LYS A 337 36.34 -3.86 -2.13
C LYS A 337 36.26 -2.44 -2.67
N GLU A 338 35.77 -2.28 -3.90
CA GLU A 338 35.63 -0.99 -4.58
C GLU A 338 34.18 -0.49 -4.51
N ALA A 339 34.01 0.83 -4.46
CA ALA A 339 32.73 1.48 -4.65
C ALA A 339 32.21 1.26 -6.08
N ARG A 340 30.89 1.14 -6.23
CA ARG A 340 30.22 0.82 -7.49
C ARG A 340 29.15 1.84 -7.81
N ARG A 341 29.03 2.22 -9.08
CA ARG A 341 28.00 3.15 -9.55
C ARG A 341 27.34 2.56 -10.77
N PHE A 342 26.01 2.51 -10.76
CA PHE A 342 25.23 1.98 -11.87
C PHE A 342 23.81 2.52 -11.83
N LYS A 343 23.06 2.31 -12.91
CA LYS A 343 21.64 2.63 -13.00
C LYS A 343 20.84 1.37 -13.29
N VAL A 344 19.65 1.30 -12.68
CA VAL A 344 18.61 0.36 -13.08
C VAL A 344 17.50 1.15 -13.75
N LEU A 345 17.15 0.79 -14.97
CA LEU A 345 15.98 1.32 -15.66
C LEU A 345 14.85 0.30 -15.61
N VAL A 346 13.64 0.74 -15.29
CA VAL A 346 12.43 -0.09 -15.28
C VAL A 346 11.41 0.53 -16.23
N TRP A 347 10.91 -0.30 -17.14
CA TRP A 347 9.99 0.12 -18.19
C TRP A 347 8.82 -0.85 -18.31
N ARG A 348 7.65 -0.31 -18.63
CA ARG A 348 6.45 -1.09 -18.94
C ARG A 348 5.84 -0.58 -20.24
N GLY A 349 5.62 -1.47 -21.20
CA GLY A 349 5.00 -1.11 -22.47
C GLY A 349 4.78 -2.31 -23.38
N ALA A 350 4.20 -2.08 -24.56
CA ALA A 350 3.88 -3.14 -25.52
C ALA A 350 5.16 -3.77 -26.09
N GLU A 351 5.15 -5.06 -26.40
CA GLU A 351 6.34 -5.80 -26.84
C GLU A 351 6.99 -5.19 -28.09
N GLU A 352 6.19 -4.68 -29.02
CA GLU A 352 6.65 -3.96 -30.22
C GLU A 352 7.44 -2.68 -29.91
N SER A 353 7.25 -2.10 -28.71
CA SER A 353 7.97 -0.91 -28.25
C SER A 353 9.28 -1.23 -27.53
N MET A 354 9.64 -2.51 -27.37
CA MET A 354 10.88 -2.95 -26.71
C MET A 354 12.14 -2.38 -27.36
N GLY A 355 12.16 -2.22 -28.69
CA GLY A 355 13.27 -1.60 -29.40
C GLY A 355 13.53 -0.16 -28.96
N GLY A 356 12.47 0.58 -28.61
CA GLY A 356 12.56 1.92 -28.04
C GLY A 356 13.21 1.91 -26.65
N PHE A 357 12.82 0.97 -25.79
CA PHE A 357 13.40 0.82 -24.46
C PHE A 357 14.87 0.38 -24.50
N ALA A 358 15.23 -0.59 -25.34
CA ALA A 358 16.62 -1.00 -25.53
C ALA A 358 17.50 0.16 -26.01
N ALA A 359 16.99 0.98 -26.94
CA ALA A 359 17.71 2.14 -27.43
C ALA A 359 17.79 3.28 -26.40
N LEU A 360 16.77 3.42 -25.53
CA LEU A 360 16.83 4.31 -24.37
C LEU A 360 17.91 3.85 -23.38
N ALA A 361 17.94 2.57 -23.01
CA ALA A 361 18.93 2.02 -22.09
C ALA A 361 20.36 2.22 -22.59
N LYS A 362 20.60 2.00 -23.89
CA LYS A 362 21.91 2.23 -24.52
C LYS A 362 22.33 3.71 -24.54
N ALA A 363 21.37 4.62 -24.63
CA ALA A 363 21.61 6.06 -24.71
C ALA A 363 21.48 6.79 -23.36
N ALA A 364 21.10 6.06 -22.30
CA ALA A 364 20.89 6.64 -20.99
C ALA A 364 22.19 7.26 -20.46
N PRO A 365 22.14 8.41 -19.78
CA PRO A 365 23.33 9.01 -19.18
C PRO A 365 23.97 8.05 -18.18
N PRO A 366 25.32 8.06 -18.08
CA PRO A 366 26.05 7.21 -17.14
C PRO A 366 25.62 7.47 -15.70
N ALA A 367 25.90 6.51 -14.82
CA ALA A 367 25.60 6.62 -13.41
C ALA A 367 26.49 7.71 -12.76
N GLY A 368 25.88 8.86 -12.46
CA GLY A 368 26.58 10.00 -11.87
C GLY A 368 27.07 9.75 -10.44
N ASP A 369 28.00 10.60 -10.00
CA ASP A 369 28.42 10.67 -8.60
C ASP A 369 27.32 11.34 -7.76
N LEU A 370 26.70 10.57 -6.86
CA LEU A 370 25.63 11.08 -6.02
C LEU A 370 26.15 11.88 -4.82
N HIS A 371 27.41 11.72 -4.41
CA HIS A 371 27.97 12.50 -3.30
C HIS A 371 27.99 14.01 -3.58
N ALA A 372 28.08 14.39 -4.85
CA ALA A 372 27.98 15.80 -5.26
C ALA A 372 26.59 16.41 -4.96
N LEU A 373 25.56 15.58 -4.78
CA LEU A 373 24.20 15.99 -4.46
C LEU A 373 23.89 15.90 -2.96
N THR A 374 24.87 15.60 -2.11
CA THR A 374 24.69 15.47 -0.65
C THR A 374 25.38 16.59 0.13
N GLN A 375 25.83 17.66 -0.55
CA GLN A 375 26.55 18.80 0.04
C GLN A 375 25.70 20.07 0.12
N GLY A 376 24.37 19.91 0.01
CA GLY A 376 23.42 21.00 -0.13
C GLY A 376 23.17 21.44 -1.56
N GLY A 377 21.98 21.99 -1.80
CA GLY A 377 21.49 22.36 -3.14
C GLY A 377 21.23 23.85 -3.30
N PRO A 378 20.75 24.29 -4.48
CA PRO A 378 20.17 25.62 -4.59
C PRO A 378 18.88 25.72 -3.74
N PRO A 379 18.58 26.90 -3.16
CA PRO A 379 17.40 27.09 -2.33
C PRO A 379 16.11 26.88 -3.11
N ARG A 380 15.13 26.24 -2.48
CA ARG A 380 13.80 25.93 -3.03
C ARG A 380 12.76 26.97 -2.62
N TRP A 381 12.98 27.67 -1.51
CA TRP A 381 12.07 28.65 -0.91
C TRP A 381 12.84 29.94 -0.60
N PRO A 382 13.26 30.69 -1.64
CA PRO A 382 14.01 31.92 -1.46
C PRO A 382 13.21 33.03 -0.76
N GLU A 383 11.88 32.94 -0.74
CA GLU A 383 10.99 33.96 -0.17
C GLU A 383 11.13 34.05 1.36
N LYS A 384 11.28 35.29 1.84
CA LYS A 384 11.15 35.64 3.25
C LYS A 384 9.84 36.37 3.44
N LEU A 385 8.98 35.85 4.31
CA LEU A 385 7.68 36.45 4.62
C LEU A 385 7.82 37.31 5.86
N VAL A 386 7.21 38.50 5.83
CA VAL A 386 7.26 39.44 6.96
C VAL A 386 5.87 39.56 7.57
N THR A 387 5.80 39.45 8.88
CA THR A 387 4.60 39.71 9.66
C THR A 387 4.92 40.64 10.83
N HIS A 388 3.89 41.10 11.53
CA HIS A 388 4.02 42.00 12.68
C HIS A 388 3.34 41.36 13.88
N GLY A 389 4.03 41.31 15.02
CA GLY A 389 3.46 40.86 16.27
C GLY A 389 2.69 41.96 16.99
N THR A 390 2.14 41.63 18.14
CA THR A 390 1.46 42.58 19.04
C THR A 390 1.93 42.32 20.45
N LEU A 391 2.48 43.34 21.10
CA LEU A 391 2.88 43.26 22.50
C LEU A 391 1.63 43.22 23.39
N GLY A 392 1.68 42.36 24.41
CA GLY A 392 0.66 42.26 25.43
C GLY A 392 0.75 43.34 26.50
N SER A 393 -0.29 43.42 27.33
CA SER A 393 -0.23 44.21 28.56
C SER A 393 0.60 43.47 29.62
N ALA A 394 1.55 44.18 30.24
CA ALA A 394 2.34 43.66 31.37
C ALA A 394 1.69 43.92 32.75
N ASN A 395 0.40 44.30 32.78
CA ASN A 395 -0.27 44.73 34.01
C ASN A 395 -0.92 43.57 34.81
N GLY A 396 -0.67 42.32 34.43
CA GLY A 396 -1.23 41.11 35.05
C GLY A 396 -0.16 40.17 35.61
N ALA A 397 -0.55 38.94 35.97
CA ALA A 397 0.38 37.91 36.46
C ALA A 397 1.37 37.42 35.38
N TYR A 398 1.01 37.58 34.09
CA TYR A 398 1.84 37.27 32.93
C TYR A 398 1.63 38.35 31.86
N ALA A 399 2.67 38.64 31.08
CA ALA A 399 2.56 39.36 29.81
C ALA A 399 2.37 38.33 28.69
N VAL A 400 1.49 38.61 27.73
CA VAL A 400 1.21 37.71 26.60
C VAL A 400 1.38 38.47 25.30
N ASP A 401 2.51 38.27 24.64
CA ASP A 401 2.77 38.80 23.32
C ASP A 401 2.27 37.84 22.24
N THR A 402 1.83 38.40 21.11
CA THR A 402 1.29 37.64 19.97
C THR A 402 2.24 37.72 18.78
N ILE A 403 2.72 36.57 18.33
CA ILE A 403 3.48 36.42 17.08
C ILE A 403 2.49 36.03 15.97
N THR A 404 2.41 36.86 14.92
CA THR A 404 1.46 36.63 13.81
C THR A 404 2.07 35.68 12.77
N PRO A 405 1.41 34.56 12.43
CA PRO A 405 1.91 33.64 11.39
C PRO A 405 1.68 34.18 9.97
N PRO A 406 2.47 33.73 8.98
CA PRO A 406 2.31 34.12 7.58
C PRO A 406 1.23 33.25 6.90
N ASP A 407 -0.03 33.40 7.34
CA ASP A 407 -1.15 32.59 6.83
C ASP A 407 -1.36 32.77 5.31
N ASP A 408 -1.18 33.99 4.79
CA ASP A 408 -1.09 34.22 3.35
C ASP A 408 0.36 34.01 2.87
N ASN A 409 0.69 32.76 2.60
CA ASN A 409 1.99 32.37 2.04
C ASN A 409 1.86 31.93 0.57
N PRO A 410 2.94 32.05 -0.24
CA PRO A 410 2.91 31.75 -1.68
C PRO A 410 2.66 30.27 -1.98
N TRP A 411 2.89 29.38 -1.01
CA TRP A 411 2.70 27.94 -1.15
C TRP A 411 1.29 27.46 -0.77
N LYS A 412 0.43 28.36 -0.28
CA LYS A 412 -0.90 28.03 0.26
C LYS A 412 -0.83 26.90 1.29
N SER A 413 0.27 26.84 2.04
CA SER A 413 0.44 25.91 3.14
C SER A 413 -0.51 26.31 4.27
N TRP A 414 -1.27 25.34 4.78
CA TRP A 414 -2.14 25.55 5.92
C TRP A 414 -1.31 25.41 7.21
N LEU A 415 -0.98 26.55 7.81
CA LEU A 415 -0.12 26.61 9.00
C LEU A 415 -0.88 26.18 10.25
N ARG A 416 -0.74 24.90 10.60
CA ARG A 416 -1.25 24.32 11.85
C ARG A 416 -0.07 23.90 12.70
N PHE A 417 0.37 24.78 13.60
CA PHE A 417 1.59 24.54 14.37
C PHE A 417 1.47 23.34 15.30
N GLY A 418 2.51 22.51 15.33
CA GLY A 418 2.59 21.27 16.11
C GLY A 418 3.69 21.28 17.18
N GLY A 419 4.68 22.18 17.08
CA GLY A 419 5.78 22.28 18.04
C GLY A 419 6.65 23.50 17.78
N VAL A 420 7.33 24.00 18.82
CA VAL A 420 8.18 25.18 18.78
C VAL A 420 9.35 25.04 19.76
N ASP A 421 10.51 25.56 19.39
CA ASP A 421 11.67 25.73 20.27
C ASP A 421 12.53 26.91 19.80
N PHE A 422 13.40 27.41 20.68
CA PHE A 422 14.20 28.60 20.45
C PHE A 422 15.67 28.28 20.19
N PHE A 423 16.29 29.06 19.31
CA PHE A 423 17.74 29.02 19.11
C PHE A 423 18.46 29.70 20.28
N SER A 424 19.74 29.40 20.45
CA SER A 424 20.58 29.90 21.55
C SER A 424 20.72 31.42 21.61
N ASP A 425 20.45 32.12 20.49
CA ASP A 425 20.47 33.57 20.40
C ASP A 425 19.24 34.26 21.01
N ASN A 426 18.19 33.51 21.36
CA ASN A 426 16.91 34.01 21.88
C ASN A 426 16.21 35.04 20.97
N ARG A 427 16.57 35.10 19.69
CA ARG A 427 15.99 35.99 18.66
C ARG A 427 15.38 35.23 17.50
N ARG A 428 15.59 33.91 17.46
CA ARG A 428 15.01 33.00 16.49
C ARG A 428 14.29 31.84 17.17
N ALA A 429 13.29 31.33 16.47
CA ALA A 429 12.59 30.09 16.84
C ALA A 429 12.42 29.21 15.60
N ALA A 430 12.38 27.90 15.79
CA ALA A 430 11.91 26.96 14.78
C ALA A 430 10.53 26.43 15.18
N ILE A 431 9.61 26.35 14.22
CA ILE A 431 8.22 25.96 14.45
C ILE A 431 7.83 24.92 13.40
N CYS A 432 7.41 23.74 13.83
CA CYS A 432 6.87 22.71 12.93
C CYS A 432 5.35 22.82 12.81
N THR A 433 4.81 22.28 11.72
CA THR A 433 3.37 22.23 11.44
C THR A 433 2.92 20.80 11.23
N TRP A 434 1.68 20.48 11.62
CA TRP A 434 1.05 19.20 11.30
C TRP A 434 1.22 18.84 9.83
N ASN A 435 1.09 19.81 8.92
CA ASN A 435 1.19 19.59 7.48
C ASN A 435 2.59 19.18 6.97
N GLY A 436 3.59 19.08 7.85
CA GLY A 436 4.92 18.56 7.52
C GLY A 436 5.99 19.63 7.26
N ASP A 437 5.68 20.90 7.54
CA ASP A 437 6.63 22.02 7.37
C ASP A 437 7.36 22.37 8.65
N VAL A 438 8.59 22.88 8.50
CA VAL A 438 9.32 23.62 9.53
C VAL A 438 9.61 25.01 9.02
N TRP A 439 9.36 26.00 9.87
CA TRP A 439 9.63 27.40 9.61
C TRP A 439 10.64 27.92 10.64
N VAL A 440 11.60 28.70 10.16
CA VAL A 440 12.48 29.49 11.03
C VAL A 440 11.94 30.91 11.07
N LEU A 441 11.56 31.33 12.27
CA LEU A 441 11.18 32.70 12.60
C LEU A 441 12.41 33.43 13.14
N SER A 442 12.63 34.66 12.66
CA SER A 442 13.66 35.57 13.14
C SER A 442 13.07 36.97 13.38
N GLY A 443 13.79 37.81 14.12
CA GLY A 443 13.31 39.15 14.49
C GLY A 443 12.43 39.16 15.73
N ILE A 444 12.57 38.15 16.60
CA ILE A 444 11.92 38.15 17.92
C ILE A 444 12.70 39.13 18.81
N ASP A 445 12.12 40.31 19.02
CA ASP A 445 12.67 41.38 19.86
C ASP A 445 11.56 42.02 20.72
N ASP A 446 11.90 43.08 21.45
CA ASP A 446 11.01 43.81 22.36
C ASP A 446 9.94 44.64 21.64
N THR A 447 9.94 44.68 20.30
CA THR A 447 8.96 45.40 19.48
C THR A 447 8.04 44.47 18.71
N LEU A 448 8.53 43.29 18.33
CA LEU A 448 7.89 42.35 17.40
C LEU A 448 7.48 42.99 16.06
N ALA A 449 8.13 44.09 15.68
CA ALA A 449 7.72 44.90 14.53
C ALA A 449 8.16 44.32 13.18
N ASP A 450 9.11 43.39 13.13
CA ASP A 450 9.63 42.83 11.88
C ASP A 450 9.93 41.32 12.04
N LEU A 451 8.86 40.53 12.10
CA LEU A 451 8.94 39.08 12.22
C LEU A 451 9.16 38.47 10.84
N ARG A 452 10.32 37.83 10.64
CA ARG A 452 10.73 37.30 9.35
C ARG A 452 10.70 35.77 9.37
N TRP A 453 9.85 35.22 8.54
CA TRP A 453 9.64 33.78 8.39
C TRP A 453 10.33 33.27 7.13
N LYS A 454 11.09 32.19 7.28
CA LYS A 454 11.61 31.41 6.16
C LYS A 454 11.19 29.95 6.33
N ARG A 455 10.68 29.33 5.26
CA ARG A 455 10.45 27.89 5.25
C ARG A 455 11.80 27.18 5.25
N PHE A 456 12.02 26.35 6.25
CA PHE A 456 13.29 25.65 6.47
C PHE A 456 13.23 24.22 5.96
N ALA A 457 12.12 23.51 6.19
CA ALA A 457 11.94 22.13 5.75
C ALA A 457 10.49 21.83 5.37
N THR A 458 10.27 20.77 4.58
CA THR A 458 8.93 20.22 4.28
C THR A 458 8.99 18.71 4.10
N GLY A 459 7.83 18.04 4.08
CA GLY A 459 7.69 16.62 3.77
C GLY A 459 7.81 15.69 4.97
N LEU A 460 7.73 16.22 6.19
CA LEU A 460 7.73 15.45 7.43
C LEU A 460 6.34 14.85 7.71
N PHE A 461 6.28 13.69 8.38
CA PHE A 461 5.02 12.99 8.61
C PHE A 461 4.34 13.43 9.91
N ASP A 462 3.37 14.33 9.80
CA ASP A 462 2.56 14.86 10.91
C ASP A 462 3.42 15.29 12.12
N PRO A 463 4.38 16.22 11.97
CA PRO A 463 5.26 16.56 13.07
C PRO A 463 4.53 17.36 14.15
N LEU A 464 4.46 16.77 15.34
CA LEU A 464 3.80 17.33 16.53
C LEU A 464 4.76 17.46 17.72
N GLY A 465 6.06 17.48 17.42
CA GLY A 465 7.13 17.75 18.38
C GLY A 465 8.32 18.38 17.67
N LEU A 466 8.96 19.35 18.32
CA LEU A 466 10.18 19.99 17.82
C LEU A 466 11.08 20.33 19.00
N LYS A 467 12.38 20.03 18.85
CA LYS A 467 13.42 20.37 19.81
C LYS A 467 14.64 20.91 19.10
N ILE A 468 15.22 21.99 19.60
CA ILE A 468 16.53 22.48 19.18
C ILE A 468 17.59 21.99 20.18
N VAL A 469 18.62 21.32 19.68
CA VAL A 469 19.77 20.86 20.46
C VAL A 469 21.03 21.36 19.77
N ASN A 470 21.83 22.18 20.47
CA ASN A 470 23.02 22.83 19.94
C ASN A 470 22.75 23.57 18.61
N ASP A 471 21.66 24.35 18.57
CA ASP A 471 21.17 25.07 17.39
C ASP A 471 20.82 24.20 16.18
N VAL A 472 20.67 22.89 16.37
CA VAL A 472 20.19 21.95 15.34
C VAL A 472 18.75 21.55 15.62
N VAL A 473 17.89 21.71 14.62
CA VAL A 473 16.46 21.41 14.70
C VAL A 473 16.22 19.90 14.60
N HIS A 474 15.50 19.35 15.56
CA HIS A 474 14.98 18.00 15.55
C HIS A 474 13.45 18.06 15.55
N THR A 475 12.80 17.26 14.70
CA THR A 475 11.34 17.16 14.65
C THR A 475 10.89 15.73 14.87
N LEU A 476 9.82 15.53 15.61
CA LEU A 476 9.17 14.24 15.77
C LEU A 476 7.99 14.11 14.82
N GLY A 477 8.13 13.26 13.81
CA GLY A 477 7.01 12.74 13.04
C GLY A 477 6.44 11.48 13.69
N ARG A 478 5.35 10.95 13.12
CA ARG A 478 4.75 9.68 13.60
C ARG A 478 5.69 8.47 13.49
N ASP A 479 6.64 8.54 12.57
CA ASP A 479 7.52 7.49 12.07
C ASP A 479 8.97 7.60 12.59
N GLN A 480 9.48 8.82 12.80
CA GLN A 480 10.86 9.03 13.23
C GLN A 480 11.11 10.39 13.90
N ILE A 481 12.22 10.49 14.63
CA ILE A 481 12.87 11.76 14.93
C ILE A 481 13.77 12.09 13.73
N THR A 482 13.54 13.25 13.11
CA THR A 482 14.35 13.77 12.01
C THR A 482 15.21 14.90 12.51
N LYS A 483 16.52 14.84 12.25
CA LYS A 483 17.46 15.92 12.53
C LYS A 483 17.78 16.64 11.22
N LEU A 484 17.56 17.95 11.20
CA LEU A 484 17.59 18.76 10.00
C LEU A 484 18.89 19.56 9.92
N HIS A 485 19.61 19.42 8.80
CA HIS A 485 20.88 20.08 8.58
C HIS A 485 20.80 21.02 7.38
N ASP A 486 21.20 22.27 7.59
CA ASP A 486 21.53 23.21 6.53
C ASP A 486 23.04 23.07 6.26
N LEU A 487 23.39 22.45 5.14
CA LEU A 487 24.78 22.09 4.83
C LEU A 487 25.51 23.22 4.11
N ASN A 488 24.79 24.12 3.45
CA ASN A 488 25.34 25.20 2.63
C ASN A 488 25.13 26.60 3.24
N GLY A 489 24.40 26.71 4.35
CA GLY A 489 24.11 27.96 5.06
C GLY A 489 23.08 28.86 4.36
N ASP A 490 22.26 28.32 3.46
CA ASP A 490 21.28 29.12 2.71
C ASP A 490 20.00 29.39 3.51
N GLY A 491 19.79 28.71 4.64
CA GLY A 491 18.61 28.79 5.49
C GLY A 491 17.52 27.78 5.12
N GLU A 492 17.85 26.69 4.45
CA GLU A 492 17.00 25.52 4.20
C GLU A 492 17.69 24.23 4.67
N ALA A 493 16.92 23.23 5.06
CA ALA A 493 17.45 21.91 5.37
C ALA A 493 17.79 21.16 4.07
N ASP A 494 19.05 20.78 3.94
CA ASP A 494 19.60 19.97 2.86
C ASP A 494 19.62 18.49 3.18
N PHE A 495 19.85 18.13 4.46
CA PHE A 495 19.90 16.73 4.90
C PHE A 495 18.93 16.48 6.04
N TYR A 496 18.08 15.48 5.82
CA TYR A 496 17.03 15.02 6.73
C TYR A 496 17.55 13.73 7.33
N GLU A 497 18.40 13.85 8.35
CA GLU A 497 19.00 12.71 9.04
C GLU A 497 17.90 11.96 9.81
N CYS A 498 17.82 10.65 9.61
CA CYS A 498 17.04 9.78 10.47
C CYS A 498 17.78 9.63 11.79
N PHE A 499 17.41 10.44 12.78
CA PHE A 499 18.02 10.39 14.10
C PHE A 499 17.60 9.13 14.86
N ASN A 500 16.31 8.76 14.79
CA ASN A 500 15.79 7.48 15.29
C ASN A 500 14.46 7.14 14.60
N ASN A 501 14.27 5.90 14.15
CA ASN A 501 13.02 5.40 13.56
C ASN A 501 12.57 4.05 14.16
N ASP A 502 12.94 3.77 15.40
CA ASP A 502 12.57 2.52 16.09
C ASP A 502 11.07 2.44 16.41
N VAL A 503 10.39 3.60 16.42
CA VAL A 503 8.96 3.67 16.76
C VAL A 503 8.12 2.89 15.74
N LEU A 504 7.11 2.17 16.24
CA LEU A 504 6.23 1.37 15.39
C LEU A 504 4.99 2.16 15.04
N ILE A 505 4.55 2.04 13.80
CA ILE A 505 3.37 2.69 13.27
C ILE A 505 2.40 1.68 12.67
N THR A 506 1.14 2.07 12.56
CA THR A 506 0.10 1.33 11.84
C THR A 506 -0.58 2.26 10.82
N LYS A 507 -1.62 1.76 10.18
CA LYS A 507 -2.45 2.55 9.25
C LYS A 507 -3.52 3.37 9.96
N ASN A 508 -3.68 3.23 11.29
CA ASN A 508 -4.68 3.98 12.03
C ASN A 508 -4.33 5.48 12.02
N PHE A 509 -5.34 6.35 11.87
CA PHE A 509 -5.09 7.80 11.75
C PHE A 509 -4.84 8.48 13.10
N HIS A 510 -5.31 7.89 14.21
CA HIS A 510 -5.38 8.49 15.54
C HIS A 510 -4.31 7.93 16.50
N GLU A 511 -3.12 7.62 15.98
CA GLU A 511 -1.95 7.20 16.76
C GLU A 511 -0.81 8.21 16.62
N PHE A 512 -1.06 9.44 17.03
CA PHE A 512 -0.09 10.53 16.95
C PHE A 512 1.13 10.29 17.85
N ALA A 513 2.28 10.84 17.45
CA ALA A 513 3.45 11.00 18.28
C ALA A 513 3.50 12.47 18.73
N PHE A 514 3.45 12.72 20.03
CA PHE A 514 3.27 14.06 20.59
C PHE A 514 4.49 14.53 21.37
N ASP A 515 4.83 15.79 21.11
CA ASP A 515 5.87 16.57 21.75
C ASP A 515 7.28 15.99 21.57
N LEU A 516 8.32 16.79 21.78
CA LEU A 516 9.70 16.32 21.76
C LEU A 516 10.52 17.10 22.78
N GLN A 517 10.93 16.43 23.84
CA GLN A 517 11.61 17.04 24.98
C GLN A 517 12.96 16.39 25.24
N THR A 518 13.85 17.08 25.95
CA THR A 518 15.15 16.53 26.36
C THR A 518 15.33 16.58 27.87
N ASP A 519 15.94 15.54 28.45
CA ASP A 519 16.40 15.58 29.84
C ASP A 519 17.78 16.30 29.98
N PRO A 520 18.25 16.57 31.20
CA PRO A 520 19.57 17.18 31.41
C PRO A 520 20.76 16.32 30.96
N GLN A 521 20.53 15.04 30.64
CA GLN A 521 21.54 14.14 30.08
C GLN A 521 21.53 14.15 28.54
N GLY A 522 20.61 14.90 27.92
CA GLY A 522 20.45 15.04 26.48
C GLY A 522 19.62 13.94 25.83
N ASN A 523 18.97 13.06 26.59
CA ASN A 523 18.09 12.03 26.01
C ASN A 523 16.77 12.66 25.58
N PHE A 524 16.21 12.18 24.48
CA PHE A 524 14.95 12.64 23.93
C PHE A 524 13.77 11.86 24.51
N TYR A 525 12.64 12.54 24.67
CA TYR A 525 11.39 11.97 25.16
C TYR A 525 10.23 12.44 24.30
N PHE A 526 9.29 11.54 24.07
CA PHE A 526 8.01 11.84 23.43
C PHE A 526 6.95 10.84 23.85
N SER A 527 5.68 11.13 23.56
CA SER A 527 4.59 10.19 23.79
C SER A 527 3.97 9.70 22.49
N LYS A 528 3.48 8.46 22.49
CA LYS A 528 2.80 7.85 21.34
C LYS A 528 1.41 7.41 21.78
N ALA A 529 0.38 7.89 21.08
CA ALA A 529 -1.00 7.54 21.39
C ALA A 529 -1.33 6.08 21.08
N GLY A 530 -2.36 5.56 21.76
CA GLY A 530 -3.05 4.34 21.34
C GLY A 530 -3.83 4.59 20.04
N PRO A 531 -4.06 3.55 19.21
CA PRO A 531 -4.73 3.68 17.91
C PRO A 531 -6.24 3.75 18.12
N VAL A 532 -6.74 4.91 18.57
CA VAL A 532 -8.15 5.10 18.94
C VAL A 532 -9.05 4.92 17.72
N ARG A 533 -10.17 4.19 17.90
CA ARG A 533 -11.17 4.01 16.83
C ARG A 533 -11.94 5.31 16.55
N PRO A 534 -12.46 5.49 15.31
CA PRO A 534 -13.41 6.56 15.01
C PRO A 534 -14.54 6.65 16.06
N GLY A 535 -14.81 7.86 16.55
CA GLY A 535 -15.79 8.08 17.61
C GLY A 535 -15.30 7.78 19.03
N GLY A 536 -14.02 7.47 19.23
CA GLY A 536 -13.38 7.42 20.55
C GLY A 536 -13.62 6.14 21.36
N ARG A 537 -14.23 5.10 20.77
CA ARG A 537 -14.65 3.87 21.46
C ARG A 537 -13.64 2.74 21.27
N GLY A 538 -12.64 2.69 22.15
CA GLY A 538 -11.63 1.63 22.15
C GLY A 538 -10.53 1.83 21.11
N PHE A 539 -9.80 0.75 20.83
CA PHE A 539 -8.57 0.76 20.04
C PHE A 539 -8.62 -0.25 18.88
N ASP A 540 -7.92 0.07 17.79
CA ASP A 540 -7.55 -0.90 16.75
C ASP A 540 -6.34 -1.75 17.20
N LYS A 541 -5.65 -2.40 16.27
CA LYS A 541 -4.47 -3.22 16.55
C LYS A 541 -3.40 -2.41 17.29
N ILE A 542 -3.18 -2.74 18.55
CA ILE A 542 -2.14 -2.18 19.40
C ILE A 542 -0.80 -2.86 19.09
N VAL A 543 0.25 -2.07 18.91
CA VAL A 543 1.64 -2.53 18.74
C VAL A 543 2.52 -1.97 19.87
N PRO A 544 3.73 -2.52 20.13
CA PRO A 544 4.53 -2.28 21.35
C PRO A 544 4.71 -0.82 21.82
N HIS A 545 4.68 0.17 20.93
CA HIS A 545 4.94 1.58 21.27
C HIS A 545 3.67 2.42 21.51
N HIS A 546 2.48 1.86 21.28
CA HIS A 546 1.21 2.58 21.44
C HIS A 546 0.83 2.82 22.90
N GLY A 547 0.43 4.04 23.24
CA GLY A 547 0.05 4.43 24.60
C GLY A 547 1.23 4.50 25.57
N CYS A 548 2.41 4.86 25.05
CA CYS A 548 3.66 4.90 25.81
C CYS A 548 4.26 6.30 25.83
N VAL A 549 5.05 6.59 26.86
CA VAL A 549 6.15 7.55 26.76
C VAL A 549 7.40 6.79 26.37
N LEU A 550 8.10 7.29 25.38
CA LEU A 550 9.29 6.69 24.80
C LEU A 550 10.49 7.59 25.12
N LYS A 551 11.62 6.96 25.40
CA LYS A 551 12.92 7.59 25.61
C LYS A 551 13.85 7.16 24.49
N VAL A 552 14.50 8.11 23.83
CA VAL A 552 15.58 7.85 22.88
C VAL A 552 16.87 8.40 23.47
N ASP A 553 17.96 7.64 23.41
CA ASP A 553 19.24 8.13 23.90
C ASP A 553 19.72 9.38 23.15
N LYS A 554 20.65 10.13 23.76
CA LYS A 554 21.17 11.39 23.21
C LYS A 554 21.81 11.27 21.82
N ASP A 555 22.13 10.05 21.38
CA ASP A 555 22.80 9.77 20.11
C ASP A 555 21.83 9.16 19.08
N GLY A 556 20.55 9.00 19.42
CA GLY A 556 19.51 8.47 18.55
C GLY A 556 19.51 6.95 18.40
N ARG A 557 20.39 6.23 19.09
CA ARG A 557 20.73 4.82 18.77
C ARG A 557 19.78 3.80 19.39
N LYS A 558 19.06 4.18 20.44
CA LYS A 558 18.23 3.25 21.18
C LYS A 558 16.96 3.92 21.67
N LEU A 559 15.82 3.36 21.29
CA LEU A 559 14.52 3.66 21.86
C LEU A 559 14.16 2.67 22.98
N GLU A 560 13.65 3.20 24.09
CA GLU A 560 13.16 2.46 25.24
C GLU A 560 11.76 2.94 25.63
N VAL A 561 10.90 2.00 26.05
CA VAL A 561 9.60 2.35 26.65
C VAL A 561 9.84 2.87 28.06
N TYR A 562 9.62 4.17 28.28
CA TYR A 562 9.80 4.81 29.58
C TYR A 562 8.61 4.56 30.51
N ALA A 563 7.38 4.72 30.02
CA ALA A 563 6.15 4.49 30.78
C ALA A 563 5.02 4.04 29.84
N THR A 564 4.00 3.36 30.38
CA THR A 564 2.90 2.79 29.59
C THR A 564 1.52 3.21 30.12
N GLY A 565 0.46 2.80 29.43
CA GLY A 565 -0.92 2.99 29.89
C GLY A 565 -1.49 4.36 29.60
N LEU A 566 -1.07 5.03 28.53
CA LEU A 566 -1.70 6.25 28.03
C LEU A 566 -2.73 5.93 26.95
N ARG A 567 -3.82 6.70 26.88
CA ARG A 567 -4.83 6.54 25.81
C ARG A 567 -4.47 7.35 24.58
N ALA A 568 -4.50 8.67 24.70
CA ALA A 568 -4.25 9.64 23.66
C ALA A 568 -3.64 10.89 24.33
N PRO A 569 -2.35 10.82 24.70
CA PRO A 569 -1.73 11.86 25.49
C PRO A 569 -1.69 13.19 24.74
N ASN A 570 -1.95 14.31 25.41
CA ASN A 570 -1.91 15.65 24.80
C ASN A 570 -0.50 16.28 24.87
N GLY A 571 0.55 15.46 24.75
CA GLY A 571 1.94 15.87 24.92
C GLY A 571 2.55 15.52 26.28
N ILE A 572 3.80 15.94 26.48
CA ILE A 572 4.60 15.63 27.66
C ILE A 572 5.34 16.89 28.17
N GLY A 573 5.85 16.83 29.39
CA GLY A 573 6.82 17.82 29.88
C GLY A 573 7.99 17.12 30.54
N VAL A 574 9.21 17.60 30.32
CA VAL A 574 10.41 17.15 31.02
C VAL A 574 10.99 18.32 31.81
N GLY A 575 10.98 18.20 33.13
CA GLY A 575 11.47 19.23 34.05
C GLY A 575 13.00 19.33 34.07
N PRO A 576 13.56 20.41 34.66
CA PRO A 576 15.01 20.66 34.71
C PRO A 576 15.79 19.61 35.51
N GLN A 577 15.13 18.74 36.28
CA GLN A 577 15.77 17.61 36.96
C GLN A 577 15.35 16.26 36.35
N GLY A 578 14.80 16.26 35.12
CA GLY A 578 14.39 15.07 34.40
C GLY A 578 13.02 14.50 34.81
N GLN A 579 12.17 15.27 35.48
CA GLN A 579 10.83 14.80 35.85
C GLN A 579 9.92 14.76 34.64
N VAL A 580 9.29 13.61 34.36
CA VAL A 580 8.43 13.44 33.18
C VAL A 580 6.96 13.52 33.57
N THR A 581 6.21 14.34 32.84
CA THR A 581 4.76 14.51 33.00
C THR A 581 4.04 14.37 31.66
N SER A 582 2.75 14.04 31.67
CA SER A 582 1.93 14.00 30.46
C SER A 582 0.46 14.23 30.78
N GLY A 583 -0.23 14.97 29.91
CA GLY A 583 -1.69 15.03 29.92
C GLY A 583 -2.28 13.86 29.14
N ASP A 584 -3.48 13.39 29.49
CA ASP A 584 -4.22 12.37 28.72
C ASP A 584 -5.64 12.83 28.38
N ASN A 585 -6.12 12.48 27.20
CA ASN A 585 -7.44 12.91 26.70
C ASN A 585 -8.56 11.94 27.12
N GLU A 586 -9.72 12.50 27.48
CA GLU A 586 -10.92 11.77 27.91
C GLU A 586 -11.42 10.71 26.93
N GLY A 587 -11.78 9.55 27.47
CA GLY A 587 -12.41 8.45 26.73
C GLY A 587 -12.15 7.09 27.39
N THR A 588 -11.93 6.06 26.58
CA THR A 588 -11.70 4.67 27.03
C THR A 588 -10.61 4.60 28.13
N TRP A 589 -10.99 4.19 29.35
CA TRP A 589 -10.12 4.13 30.55
C TRP A 589 -9.57 5.46 31.08
N THR A 590 -9.88 6.59 30.46
CA THR A 590 -9.44 7.92 30.89
C THR A 590 -10.68 8.77 31.18
N PRO A 591 -11.22 8.75 32.42
CA PRO A 591 -12.53 9.34 32.72
C PRO A 591 -12.55 10.87 32.67
N VAL A 592 -11.43 11.52 33.00
CA VAL A 592 -11.22 12.97 32.94
C VAL A 592 -9.81 13.26 32.47
N CYS A 593 -9.59 14.42 31.85
CA CYS A 593 -8.25 14.84 31.42
C CYS A 593 -7.35 15.06 32.65
N ARG A 594 -6.44 14.11 32.95
CA ARG A 594 -5.51 14.18 34.10
C ARG A 594 -4.10 14.56 33.67
N LEU A 595 -3.34 15.11 34.62
CA LEU A 595 -1.89 15.22 34.53
C LEU A 595 -1.25 14.01 35.23
N ASN A 596 -0.46 13.23 34.49
CA ASN A 596 0.29 12.11 35.01
C ASN A 596 1.69 12.56 35.41
N TRP A 597 2.13 12.21 36.62
CA TRP A 597 3.53 12.31 37.05
C TRP A 597 4.18 10.94 36.90
N MET A 598 5.12 10.81 35.96
CA MET A 598 5.63 9.51 35.54
C MET A 598 7.04 9.26 36.03
N LYS A 599 7.29 8.01 36.42
CA LYS A 599 8.64 7.46 36.61
C LYS A 599 8.83 6.33 35.60
N GLN A 600 10.09 5.96 35.37
CA GLN A 600 10.39 4.82 34.50
C GLN A 600 9.65 3.56 34.98
N GLY A 601 8.99 2.86 34.06
CA GLY A 601 8.21 1.65 34.33
C GLY A 601 6.84 1.89 34.96
N THR A 602 6.35 3.14 35.06
CA THR A 602 4.99 3.42 35.56
C THR A 602 3.91 3.01 34.55
N PHE A 603 2.75 2.61 35.08
CA PHE A 603 1.51 2.42 34.33
C PHE A 603 0.59 3.59 34.64
N ASN A 604 -0.03 4.15 33.61
CA ASN A 604 -0.79 5.39 33.73
C ASN A 604 -2.27 5.22 33.40
N GLY A 605 -2.83 4.02 33.63
CA GLY A 605 -4.27 3.79 33.78
C GLY A 605 -5.03 3.21 32.59
N CYS A 606 -4.55 3.33 31.35
CA CYS A 606 -5.23 2.74 30.19
C CYS A 606 -4.82 1.27 30.00
N VAL A 607 -5.67 0.35 30.46
CA VAL A 607 -5.37 -1.11 30.53
C VAL A 607 -5.04 -1.72 29.17
N ASP A 608 -5.69 -1.29 28.10
CA ASP A 608 -5.45 -1.80 26.74
C ASP A 608 -4.03 -1.52 26.24
N THR A 609 -3.42 -0.41 26.68
CA THR A 609 -2.06 0.03 26.33
C THR A 609 -1.07 -0.18 27.49
N ALA A 610 -1.37 -1.10 28.40
CA ALA A 610 -0.51 -1.38 29.55
C ALA A 610 0.83 -2.03 29.16
N HIS A 611 0.84 -2.82 28.08
CA HIS A 611 1.98 -3.66 27.64
C HIS A 611 2.54 -4.55 28.77
N ARG A 612 1.64 -5.16 29.54
CA ARG A 612 1.97 -6.00 30.70
C ARG A 612 1.18 -7.30 30.65
N ASP A 613 1.82 -8.36 31.11
CA ASP A 613 1.21 -9.65 31.38
C ASP A 613 1.57 -10.09 32.81
N PRO A 614 0.58 -10.27 33.72
CA PRO A 614 -0.84 -10.06 33.52
C PRO A 614 -1.21 -8.57 33.34
N LYS A 615 -2.34 -8.32 32.69
CA LYS A 615 -2.88 -6.95 32.56
C LYS A 615 -3.18 -6.36 33.95
N PRO A 616 -2.88 -5.06 34.20
CA PRO A 616 -3.26 -4.41 35.44
C PRO A 616 -4.77 -4.44 35.66
N THR A 617 -5.19 -4.71 36.90
CA THR A 617 -6.59 -4.67 37.31
C THR A 617 -6.98 -3.37 38.00
N ALA A 618 -6.00 -2.50 38.27
CA ALA A 618 -6.14 -1.19 38.88
C ALA A 618 -5.13 -0.20 38.29
N TYR A 619 -5.32 1.09 38.58
CA TYR A 619 -4.48 2.21 38.15
C TYR A 619 -3.06 2.14 38.68
#